data_AF-A0A2P6AS57-F1
#
_entry.id   AF-A0A2P6AS57-F1
#
_cell.length_a   1.000
_cell.length_b   1.000
_cell.length_c   1.000
_cell.angle_alpha   90.00
_cell.angle_beta   90.00
_cell.angle_gamma   90.00
#
_symmetry.space_group_name_H-M   'P 1'
#
loop_
_entity.id
_entity.type
_entity.pdbx_description
1 polymer ?
#
loop_
_entity_poly.entity_id
_entity_poly.type
_entity_poly.pdbx_seq_one_letter_code
_entity_poly.pdbx_strand_id
1 'polypeptide(L)'
;MHPLPSRTFSITIRRCPHQVYDFLAEPRNLPRWASGLGQNLRQDCAREEHAWLADTPGGTVSIHFSPRNDFGVLDHVVKLTSGMTIFVPMRVIINAGGSDV
;
A
#
# COMPACT_ATOMS: atom_id res chain seq x y z
N MET A 1 -11.52 17.81 -18.36
CA MET A 1 -11.27 17.17 -17.05
C MET A 1 -10.35 18.08 -16.26
N HIS A 2 -10.68 18.41 -15.01
CA HIS A 2 -9.80 19.16 -14.12
C HIS A 2 -9.05 18.18 -13.22
N PRO A 3 -7.77 18.45 -12.89
CA PRO A 3 -7.03 17.63 -11.94
C PRO A 3 -7.69 17.70 -10.56
N LEU A 4 -7.68 16.58 -9.83
CA LEU A 4 -8.10 16.55 -8.44
C LEU A 4 -6.98 17.14 -7.56
N PRO A 5 -7.31 17.83 -6.45
CA PRO A 5 -6.32 18.22 -5.46
C PRO A 5 -5.55 16.99 -4.96
N SER A 6 -4.24 17.14 -4.78
CA SER A 6 -3.38 16.09 -4.22
C SER A 6 -2.56 16.65 -3.06
N ARG A 7 -2.16 15.77 -2.16
CA ARG A 7 -1.25 16.08 -1.05
C ARG A 7 -0.29 14.92 -0.87
N THR A 8 1.00 15.21 -0.94
CA THR A 8 2.05 14.25 -0.62
C THR A 8 2.41 14.36 0.86
N PHE A 9 2.50 13.21 1.52
CA PHE A 9 3.05 13.12 2.86
C PHE A 9 4.46 12.55 2.76
N SER A 10 5.35 12.99 3.64
CA SER A 10 6.69 12.42 3.75
C SER A 10 7.09 12.35 5.21
N ILE A 11 7.65 11.23 5.64
CA ILE A 11 8.15 11.01 6.99
C ILE A 11 9.50 10.29 6.97
N THR A 12 10.43 10.77 7.79
CA THR A 12 11.73 10.13 7.96
C THR A 12 11.68 8.97 8.94
N ILE A 13 12.20 7.83 8.52
CA ILE A 13 12.37 6.62 9.32
C ILE A 13 13.88 6.37 9.49
N ARG A 14 14.34 6.30 10.75
CA ARG A 14 15.76 6.05 11.10
C ARG A 14 16.14 4.57 10.96
N ARG A 15 15.92 4.00 9.78
CA ARG A 15 16.23 2.60 9.42
C ARG A 15 16.70 2.47 7.99
N CYS A 16 17.44 1.39 7.71
CA CYS A 16 17.94 1.10 6.36
C CYS A 16 16.76 1.01 5.37
N PRO A 17 16.82 1.69 4.20
CA PRO A 17 15.75 1.69 3.20
C PRO A 17 15.27 0.30 2.79
N HIS A 18 16.17 -0.68 2.63
CA HIS A 18 15.78 -2.05 2.29
C HIS A 18 14.94 -2.71 3.39
N GLN A 19 15.29 -2.51 4.66
CA GLN A 19 14.50 -3.08 5.77
C GLN A 19 13.11 -2.44 5.86
N VAL A 20 13.01 -1.14 5.57
CA VAL A 20 11.74 -0.42 5.53
C VAL A 20 10.90 -0.91 4.36
N TYR A 21 11.50 -1.01 3.17
CA TYR A 21 10.83 -1.52 1.98
C TYR A 21 10.33 -2.95 2.18
N ASP A 22 11.18 -3.86 2.67
CA ASP A 22 10.82 -5.26 2.88
C ASP A 22 9.65 -5.42 3.86
N PHE A 23 9.62 -4.59 4.90
CA PHE A 23 8.53 -4.57 5.86
C PHE A 23 7.22 -4.06 5.26
N LEU A 24 7.27 -2.95 4.52
CA LEU A 24 6.07 -2.31 3.95
C LEU A 24 5.52 -3.04 2.72
N ALA A 25 6.39 -3.67 1.92
CA ALA A 25 6.02 -4.42 0.72
C ALA A 25 5.35 -5.77 1.02
N GLU A 26 5.48 -6.29 2.25
CA GLU A 26 4.81 -7.50 2.69
C GLU A 26 3.35 -7.18 3.08
N PRO A 27 2.34 -7.60 2.30
CA PRO A 27 0.96 -7.24 2.58
C PRO A 27 0.49 -7.71 3.96
N ARG A 28 1.02 -8.82 4.48
CA ARG A 28 0.68 -9.29 5.85
C ARG A 28 1.07 -8.32 6.96
N ASN A 29 1.98 -7.38 6.70
CA ASN A 29 2.32 -6.32 7.66
C ASN A 29 1.36 -5.13 7.60
N LEU A 30 0.53 -4.98 6.56
CA LEU A 30 -0.38 -3.84 6.37
C LEU A 30 -1.25 -3.53 7.59
N PRO A 31 -1.87 -4.52 8.29
CA PRO A 31 -2.69 -4.24 9.48
C PRO A 31 -1.90 -3.60 10.63
N ARG A 32 -0.56 -3.70 10.63
CA ARG A 32 0.30 -3.15 11.68
C ARG A 32 0.55 -1.66 11.55
N TRP A 33 0.30 -1.07 10.37
CA TRP A 33 0.64 0.34 10.10
C TRP A 33 -0.45 1.11 9.34
N ALA A 34 -1.38 0.44 8.67
CA ALA A 34 -2.48 1.06 7.94
C ALA A 34 -3.83 0.71 8.59
N SER A 35 -4.20 1.44 9.64
CA SER A 35 -5.43 1.20 10.40
C SER A 35 -6.72 1.38 9.60
N GLY A 36 -6.67 2.11 8.47
CA GLY A 36 -7.84 2.44 7.65
C GLY A 36 -8.22 1.42 6.57
N LEU A 37 -7.38 0.41 6.30
CA LEU A 37 -7.57 -0.49 5.15
C LEU A 37 -8.51 -1.69 5.41
N GLY A 38 -8.99 -1.85 6.64
CA GLY A 38 -9.93 -2.91 7.01
C GLY A 38 -9.29 -4.01 7.88
N GLN A 39 -10.12 -4.98 8.25
CA GLN A 39 -9.75 -6.17 9.02
C GLN A 39 -9.67 -7.39 8.09
N ASN A 40 -9.20 -8.54 8.61
CA ASN A 40 -9.21 -9.82 7.90
C ASN A 40 -8.51 -9.79 6.52
N LEU A 41 -7.35 -9.14 6.46
CA LEU A 41 -6.55 -9.10 5.24
C LEU A 41 -6.16 -10.54 4.83
N ARG A 42 -6.58 -10.93 3.63
CA ARG A 42 -6.37 -12.27 3.09
C ARG A 42 -6.06 -12.20 1.60
N GLN A 43 -5.30 -13.16 1.12
CA GLN A 43 -5.00 -13.25 -0.30
C GLN A 43 -6.24 -13.73 -1.07
N ASP A 44 -6.53 -13.12 -2.22
CA ASP A 44 -7.59 -13.57 -3.13
C ASP A 44 -7.04 -14.67 -4.04
N CYS A 45 -7.14 -15.93 -3.62
CA CYS A 45 -6.65 -17.05 -4.41
C CYS A 45 -7.47 -17.30 -5.70
N ALA A 46 -8.58 -16.59 -5.92
CA ALA A 46 -9.46 -16.80 -7.06
C ALA A 46 -9.23 -15.78 -8.21
N ARG A 47 -8.55 -14.65 -7.97
CA ARG A 47 -8.53 -13.50 -8.89
C ARG A 47 -7.14 -12.89 -9.12
N GLU A 48 -6.16 -13.71 -9.52
CA GLU A 48 -4.77 -13.36 -9.86
C GLU A 48 -3.75 -13.53 -8.72
N GLU A 49 -2.49 -13.76 -9.08
CA GLU A 49 -1.36 -13.64 -8.15
C GLU A 49 -1.27 -12.16 -7.73
N HIS A 50 -1.19 -11.89 -6.42
CA HIS A 50 -1.06 -10.55 -5.80
C HIS A 50 -2.34 -9.74 -5.53
N ALA A 51 -3.54 -10.29 -5.76
CA ALA A 51 -4.78 -9.68 -5.27
C ALA A 51 -5.02 -10.01 -3.78
N TRP A 52 -5.46 -9.02 -3.01
CA TRP A 52 -5.78 -9.16 -1.58
C TRP A 52 -7.17 -8.60 -1.29
N LEU A 53 -7.85 -9.21 -0.32
CA LEU A 53 -9.15 -8.76 0.18
C LEU A 53 -9.00 -8.26 1.62
N ALA A 54 -9.69 -7.18 1.93
CA ALA A 54 -9.83 -6.66 3.28
C ALA A 54 -11.28 -6.28 3.57
N ASP A 55 -11.73 -6.47 4.80
CA ASP A 55 -13.09 -6.16 5.21
C ASP A 55 -13.13 -4.76 5.82
N THR A 56 -13.89 -3.86 5.22
CA THR A 56 -14.08 -2.48 5.71
C THR A 56 -15.54 -2.28 6.16
N PRO A 57 -15.86 -1.21 6.91
CA PRO A 57 -17.26 -0.86 7.20
C PRO A 57 -18.13 -0.67 5.94
N GLY A 58 -17.51 -0.34 4.78
CA GLY A 58 -18.18 -0.22 3.48
C GLY A 58 -18.26 -1.53 2.68
N GLY A 59 -17.90 -2.67 3.28
CA GLY A 59 -17.83 -3.98 2.63
C GLY A 59 -16.41 -4.43 2.31
N THR A 60 -16.30 -5.63 1.71
CA THR A 60 -15.02 -6.21 1.31
C THR A 60 -14.45 -5.48 0.10
N VAL A 61 -13.23 -4.96 0.23
CA VAL A 61 -12.49 -4.27 -0.84
C VAL A 61 -11.42 -5.18 -1.42
N SER A 62 -11.05 -4.94 -2.67
CA SER A 62 -9.88 -5.59 -3.31
C SER A 62 -8.70 -4.63 -3.34
N ILE A 63 -7.51 -5.13 -3.04
CA ILE A 63 -6.26 -4.39 -3.03
C ILE A 63 -5.29 -5.08 -3.96
N HIS A 64 -4.71 -4.32 -4.89
CA HIS A 64 -3.69 -4.79 -5.81
C HIS A 64 -2.40 -4.01 -5.54
N PHE A 65 -1.35 -4.71 -5.12
CA PHE A 65 -0.05 -4.12 -4.84
C PHE A 65 0.83 -4.15 -6.09
N SER A 66 1.72 -3.16 -6.19
CA SER A 66 2.86 -3.24 -7.11
C SER A 66 3.72 -4.47 -6.80
N PRO A 67 4.27 -5.16 -7.82
CA PRO A 67 5.24 -6.23 -7.61
C PRO A 67 6.48 -5.72 -6.86
N ARG A 68 7.17 -6.64 -6.16
CA ARG A 68 8.47 -6.30 -5.56
C ARG A 68 9.43 -5.77 -6.62
N ASN A 69 10.13 -4.69 -6.27
CA ASN A 69 10.98 -3.95 -7.18
C ASN A 69 12.12 -3.26 -6.43
N ASP A 70 13.21 -2.98 -7.13
CA ASP A 70 14.41 -2.34 -6.57
C ASP A 70 14.29 -0.81 -6.53
N PHE A 71 13.17 -0.24 -6.98
CA PHE A 71 12.93 1.20 -7.04
C PHE A 71 12.30 1.77 -5.77
N GLY A 72 11.93 0.91 -4.81
CA GLY A 72 11.26 1.29 -3.56
C GLY A 72 9.77 1.59 -3.73
N VAL A 73 9.16 1.29 -4.87
CA VAL A 73 7.75 1.59 -5.17
C VAL A 73 6.84 0.63 -4.39
N LEU A 74 5.85 1.19 -3.70
CA LEU A 74 4.86 0.52 -2.85
C LEU A 74 3.43 0.90 -3.25
N ASP A 75 3.25 1.36 -4.48
CA ASP A 75 1.96 1.75 -5.03
C ASP A 75 0.96 0.62 -4.87
N HIS A 76 -0.28 0.98 -4.52
CA HIS A 76 -1.39 0.05 -4.49
C HIS A 76 -2.69 0.70 -4.92
N VAL A 77 -3.59 -0.16 -5.41
CA VAL A 77 -4.89 0.23 -5.93
C VAL A 77 -5.97 -0.46 -5.11
N VAL A 78 -6.88 0.33 -4.53
CA VAL A 78 -8.01 -0.16 -3.76
C VAL A 78 -9.29 -0.04 -4.59
N LYS A 79 -9.95 -1.16 -4.85
CA LYS A 79 -11.25 -1.21 -5.53
C LYS A 79 -12.34 -1.40 -4.47
N LEU A 80 -13.22 -0.42 -4.35
CA LEU A 80 -14.34 -0.44 -3.43
C LEU A 80 -15.53 -1.21 -4.00
N THR A 81 -16.43 -1.66 -3.14
CA THR A 81 -17.71 -2.29 -3.50
C THR A 81 -18.59 -1.38 -4.35
N SER A 82 -18.46 -0.06 -4.21
CA SER A 82 -19.15 0.94 -5.04
C SER A 82 -18.66 1.01 -6.50
N GLY A 83 -17.57 0.31 -6.83
CA GLY A 83 -16.89 0.39 -8.13
C GLY A 83 -15.85 1.52 -8.21
N MET A 84 -15.77 2.39 -7.19
CA MET A 84 -14.73 3.42 -7.13
C MET A 84 -13.35 2.79 -6.95
N THR A 85 -12.36 3.34 -7.65
CA THR A 85 -10.95 2.94 -7.56
C THR A 85 -10.14 4.06 -6.92
N ILE A 86 -9.39 3.73 -5.88
CA ILE A 86 -8.49 4.65 -5.18
C ILE A 86 -7.05 4.25 -5.50
N PHE A 87 -6.26 5.20 -5.99
CA PHE A 87 -4.84 5.02 -6.27
C PHE A 87 -4.04 5.60 -5.10
N VAL A 88 -3.17 4.78 -4.52
CA VAL A 88 -2.33 5.17 -3.38
C VAL A 88 -0.87 5.05 -3.81
N PRO A 89 -0.28 6.14 -4.34
CA PRO A 89 1.14 6.18 -4.63
C PRO A 89 1.94 6.23 -3.34
N MET A 90 2.96 5.37 -3.21
CA MET A 90 3.78 5.27 -2.00
C MET A 90 5.18 4.77 -2.36
N ARG A 91 6.21 5.31 -1.71
CA ARG A 91 7.60 4.96 -2.06
C ARG A 91 8.54 5.10 -0.89
N VAL A 92 9.46 4.15 -0.74
CA VAL A 92 10.63 4.30 0.12
C VAL A 92 11.75 4.99 -0.66
N ILE A 93 12.29 6.07 -0.11
CA ILE A 93 13.38 6.86 -0.69
C ILE A 93 14.61 6.73 0.22
N ILE A 94 15.78 6.52 -0.39
CA ILE A 94 17.05 6.48 0.33
C ILE A 94 17.34 7.87 0.91
N ASN A 95 17.57 7.95 2.22
CA ASN A 95 17.95 9.20 2.89
C ASN A 95 19.12 8.96 3.84
N ALA A 96 20.34 9.06 3.29
CA ALA A 96 21.60 8.81 4.01
C ALA A 96 21.55 7.48 4.80
N GLY A 97 21.74 7.53 6.13
CA GLY A 97 21.66 6.35 7.01
C GLY A 97 20.24 5.89 7.36
N GLY A 98 19.21 6.55 6.81
CA GLY A 98 17.79 6.27 7.01
C GLY A 98 17.03 6.19 5.70
N SER A 99 15.71 6.39 5.78
CA SER A 99 14.82 6.42 4.63
C SER A 99 13.70 7.43 4.84
N ASP A 100 13.16 7.98 3.76
CA ASP A 100 11.88 8.67 3.77
C ASP A 100 10.81 7.81 3.12
N VAL A 101 9.57 7.95 3.58
CA VAL A 101 8.37 7.34 3.00
C VAL A 101 7.32 8.41 2.79
#